data_AF-A0A6G0RBZ8-F1
#
_entry.id   AF-A0A6G0RBZ8-F1
#
_cell.length_a   1.000
_cell.length_b   1.000
_cell.length_c   1.000
_cell.angle_alpha   90.00
_cell.angle_beta   90.00
_cell.angle_gamma   90.00
#
_symmetry.space_group_name_H-M   'P 1'
#
loop_
_entity.id
_entity.type
_entity.pdbx_description
1 polymer ?
#
loop_
_entity_poly.entity_id
_entity_poly.type
_entity_poly.pdbx_seq_one_letter_code
_entity_poly.pdbx_strand_id
1 'polypeptide(L)'
;MWKNRVQTLVFFQYDDLRSDMVQALSTILNFMSRWRREYWERLHWVTMDPAVDYQASAELRSISGLADLYQDRKDRGSTFDTKRKEMMVDLEKVDGCDTKIWYETGLWVVPQDPCYWITRDPALNIALPSQLATVDELECARTQRATRRADNAFLNLAPVELTRQLLNNQERAQNPLVPDPSFDHNDLEDVLAALL
;
A
#
# COMPACT_ATOMS: atom_id res chain seq x y z
N MET A 1 9.94 -2.94 3.50
CA MET A 1 8.65 -2.21 3.41
C MET A 1 7.93 -2.04 4.75
N TRP A 2 8.02 -3.02 5.67
CA TRP A 2 7.51 -2.90 7.03
C TRP A 2 8.35 -1.99 7.94
N LYS A 3 9.66 -1.86 7.62
CA LYS A 3 10.59 -0.94 8.30
C LYS A 3 10.01 0.48 8.26
N ASN A 4 9.92 1.13 9.42
CA ASN A 4 9.32 2.46 9.65
C ASN A 4 7.78 2.54 9.56
N ARG A 5 7.06 1.41 9.44
CA ARG A 5 5.59 1.39 9.54
C ARG A 5 5.12 1.12 10.97
N VAL A 6 3.83 1.35 11.20
CA VAL A 6 3.16 0.95 12.44
C VAL A 6 3.03 -0.57 12.45
N GLN A 7 3.49 -1.19 13.53
CA GLN A 7 3.46 -2.64 13.73
C GLN A 7 2.61 -3.02 14.94
N THR A 8 1.73 -2.14 15.36
CA THR A 8 0.83 -2.32 16.51
C THR A 8 -0.53 -1.74 16.17
N LEU A 9 -1.59 -2.23 16.80
CA LEU A 9 -2.83 -1.48 16.84
C LEU A 9 -2.62 -0.18 17.61
N VAL A 10 -3.36 0.87 17.24
CA VAL A 10 -3.24 2.23 17.76
C VAL A 10 -4.55 2.70 18.39
N PHE A 11 -5.68 2.18 17.92
CA PHE A 11 -7.01 2.53 18.40
C PHE A 11 -7.73 1.34 19.06
N PHE A 12 -7.46 0.11 18.64
CA PHE A 12 -8.13 -1.10 19.13
C PHE A 12 -7.21 -1.98 19.97
N GLN A 13 -7.75 -2.62 20.99
CA GLN A 13 -7.08 -3.71 21.70
C GLN A 13 -7.62 -5.06 21.23
N TYR A 14 -6.77 -6.07 21.12
CA TYR A 14 -7.18 -7.43 20.77
C TYR A 14 -8.24 -7.98 21.72
N ASP A 15 -8.13 -7.65 23.02
CA ASP A 15 -9.06 -8.11 24.05
C ASP A 15 -10.50 -7.56 23.86
N ASP A 16 -10.63 -6.43 23.17
CA ASP A 16 -11.92 -5.82 22.84
C ASP A 16 -12.48 -6.32 21.49
N LEU A 17 -11.68 -7.01 20.69
CA LEU A 17 -12.08 -7.57 19.41
C LEU A 17 -12.70 -8.95 19.57
N ARG A 18 -13.70 -9.25 18.75
CA ARG A 18 -14.25 -10.60 18.67
C ARG A 18 -13.20 -11.57 18.12
N SER A 19 -13.22 -12.82 18.58
CA SER A 19 -12.28 -13.87 18.14
C SER A 19 -12.17 -13.97 16.62
N ASP A 20 -13.30 -13.89 15.92
CA ASP A 20 -13.37 -14.03 14.48
C ASP A 20 -12.70 -12.83 13.78
N MET A 21 -12.80 -11.64 14.38
CA MET A 21 -12.11 -10.44 13.91
C MET A 21 -10.60 -10.50 14.17
N VAL A 22 -10.16 -11.05 15.30
CA VAL A 22 -8.74 -11.31 15.56
C VAL A 22 -8.16 -12.27 14.51
N GLN A 23 -8.90 -13.32 14.16
CA GLN A 23 -8.51 -14.24 13.09
C GLN A 23 -8.50 -13.54 11.72
N ALA A 24 -9.48 -12.68 11.46
CA ALA A 24 -9.55 -11.88 10.24
C ALA A 24 -8.39 -10.89 10.10
N LEU A 25 -7.93 -10.28 11.20
CA LEU A 25 -6.73 -9.43 11.22
C LEU A 25 -5.50 -10.19 10.73
N SER A 26 -5.32 -11.45 11.15
CA SER A 26 -4.24 -12.30 10.64
C SER A 26 -4.33 -12.49 9.12
N THR A 27 -5.54 -12.71 8.57
CA THR A 27 -5.77 -12.79 7.13
C THR A 27 -5.39 -11.49 6.40
N ILE A 28 -5.78 -10.34 6.96
CA ILE A 28 -5.43 -9.01 6.41
C ILE A 28 -3.91 -8.82 6.39
N LEU A 29 -3.23 -9.11 7.50
CA LEU A 29 -1.79 -8.94 7.64
C LEU A 29 -1.03 -9.88 6.69
N ASN A 30 -1.47 -11.12 6.56
CA ASN A 30 -0.89 -12.08 5.62
C ASN A 30 -1.07 -11.64 4.17
N PHE A 31 -2.25 -11.11 3.84
CA PHE A 31 -2.51 -10.53 2.53
C PHE A 31 -1.60 -9.33 2.26
N MET A 32 -1.50 -8.40 3.22
CA MET A 32 -0.59 -7.25 3.13
C MET A 32 0.85 -7.68 2.93
N SER A 33 1.32 -8.68 3.70
CA SER A 33 2.68 -9.19 3.59
C SER A 33 2.92 -9.80 2.21
N ARG A 34 2.03 -10.68 1.75
CA ARG A 34 2.11 -11.34 0.44
C ARG A 34 2.10 -10.34 -0.72
N TRP A 35 1.20 -9.36 -0.69
CA TRP A 35 0.95 -8.41 -1.78
C TRP A 35 1.62 -7.05 -1.57
N ARG A 36 2.68 -7.02 -0.76
CA ARG A 36 3.29 -5.76 -0.32
C ARG A 36 3.82 -4.92 -1.47
N ARG A 37 4.37 -5.57 -2.50
CA ARG A 37 4.83 -4.88 -3.72
C ARG A 37 3.69 -4.14 -4.39
N GLU A 38 2.55 -4.80 -4.58
CA GLU A 38 1.38 -4.22 -5.23
C GLU A 38 0.72 -3.14 -4.36
N TYR A 39 0.69 -3.33 -3.03
CA TYR A 39 0.34 -2.26 -2.10
C TYR A 39 1.28 -1.06 -2.27
N TRP A 40 2.58 -1.28 -2.39
CA TRP A 40 3.54 -0.20 -2.60
C TRP A 40 3.31 0.50 -3.93
N GLU A 41 3.19 -0.24 -5.03
CA GLU A 41 2.93 0.30 -6.37
C GLU A 41 1.59 1.08 -6.42
N ARG A 42 0.58 0.72 -5.62
CA ARG A 42 -0.70 1.42 -5.50
C ARG A 42 -0.69 2.61 -4.52
N LEU A 43 0.16 2.55 -3.50
CA LEU A 43 0.31 3.61 -2.48
C LEU A 43 1.38 4.64 -2.86
N HIS A 44 2.26 4.31 -3.81
CA HIS A 44 3.33 5.15 -4.35
C HIS A 44 3.09 5.38 -5.83
N TRP A 45 3.73 6.41 -6.38
CA TRP A 45 3.24 7.01 -7.62
C TRP A 45 3.86 6.37 -8.84
N VAL A 46 3.49 5.11 -9.00
CA VAL A 46 3.96 4.32 -10.12
C VAL A 46 2.82 3.58 -10.82
N THR A 47 1.57 3.87 -10.44
CA THR A 47 0.41 3.50 -11.25
C THR A 47 0.46 4.25 -12.56
N MET A 48 0.76 3.57 -13.65
CA MET A 48 0.63 4.13 -15.00
C MET A 48 -0.85 4.34 -15.32
N ASP A 49 -1.18 5.42 -16.01
CA ASP A 49 -2.56 5.75 -16.38
C ASP A 49 -3.15 4.69 -17.32
N PRO A 50 -4.19 3.94 -16.91
CA PRO A 50 -4.77 2.89 -17.74
C PRO A 50 -5.49 3.42 -18.99
N ALA A 51 -5.82 4.71 -19.05
CA ALA A 51 -6.41 5.35 -20.22
C ALA A 51 -5.40 5.60 -21.35
N VAL A 52 -4.09 5.54 -21.04
CA VAL A 52 -3.02 5.72 -22.02
C VAL A 52 -2.71 4.39 -22.69
N ASP A 53 -2.73 4.37 -24.03
CA ASP A 53 -2.25 3.25 -24.82
C ASP A 53 -0.74 3.37 -25.04
N TYR A 54 0.03 2.82 -24.09
CA TYR A 54 1.50 2.77 -24.14
C TYR A 54 2.03 1.92 -25.30
N GLN A 55 1.20 1.10 -25.93
CA GLN A 55 1.56 0.28 -27.08
C GLN A 55 1.28 1.00 -28.40
N ALA A 56 0.29 1.90 -28.47
CA ALA A 56 -0.10 2.59 -29.70
C ALA A 56 0.69 3.88 -30.00
N SER A 57 1.17 4.63 -29.00
CA SER A 57 1.95 5.86 -29.24
C SER A 57 3.37 5.57 -29.71
N ALA A 58 3.79 6.16 -30.84
CA ALA A 58 5.15 6.03 -31.35
C ALA A 58 6.18 6.70 -30.42
N GLU A 59 5.78 7.81 -29.81
CA GLU A 59 6.58 8.59 -28.87
C GLU A 59 6.81 7.80 -27.58
N LEU A 60 5.78 7.17 -27.02
CA LEU A 60 5.92 6.33 -25.83
C LEU A 60 6.69 5.05 -26.10
N ARG A 61 6.51 4.43 -27.28
CA ARG A 61 7.31 3.27 -27.70
C ARG A 61 8.80 3.58 -27.81
N SER A 62 9.19 4.84 -28.00
CA SER A 62 10.60 5.24 -28.02
C SER A 62 11.28 5.15 -26.64
N ILE A 63 10.49 5.13 -25.56
CA ILE A 63 11.00 4.93 -24.19
C ILE A 63 11.20 3.43 -23.97
N SER A 64 12.45 2.99 -24.03
CA SER A 64 12.83 1.59 -23.84
C SER A 64 12.30 1.02 -22.52
N GLY A 65 11.67 -0.15 -22.58
CA GLY A 65 11.13 -0.89 -21.42
C GLY A 65 9.79 -0.37 -20.87
N LEU A 66 9.27 0.77 -21.35
CA LEU A 66 8.03 1.37 -20.81
C LEU A 66 6.81 0.47 -21.02
N ALA A 67 6.68 -0.08 -22.23
CA ALA A 67 5.50 -0.87 -22.61
C ALA A 67 5.45 -2.22 -21.88
N ASP A 68 6.62 -2.85 -21.68
CA ASP A 68 6.76 -4.08 -20.92
C ASP A 68 6.49 -3.84 -19.43
N LEU A 69 7.06 -2.77 -18.86
CA LEU A 69 6.79 -2.37 -17.48
C LEU A 69 5.30 -2.12 -17.26
N TYR A 70 4.62 -1.47 -18.20
CA TYR A 70 3.17 -1.22 -18.13
C TYR A 70 2.39 -2.53 -18.06
N GLN A 71 2.64 -3.43 -19.01
CA GLN A 71 1.90 -4.68 -19.11
C GLN A 71 2.12 -5.56 -17.86
N ASP A 72 3.36 -5.67 -17.42
CA ASP A 72 3.77 -6.40 -16.22
C ASP A 72 3.08 -5.87 -14.94
N ARG A 73 3.07 -4.54 -14.74
CA ARG A 73 2.35 -3.93 -13.61
C ARG A 73 0.83 -4.06 -13.72
N LYS A 74 0.28 -3.96 -14.93
CA LYS A 74 -1.16 -4.12 -15.17
C LYS A 74 -1.63 -5.52 -14.78
N ASP A 75 -0.88 -6.56 -15.17
CA ASP A 75 -1.24 -7.95 -14.91
C ASP A 75 -1.15 -8.28 -13.41
N ARG A 76 -0.08 -7.87 -12.73
CA ARG A 76 0.02 -7.96 -11.26
C ARG A 76 -1.09 -7.18 -10.56
N GLY A 77 -1.30 -5.94 -10.98
CA GLY A 77 -2.30 -5.05 -10.39
C GLY A 77 -3.73 -5.59 -10.51
N SER A 78 -4.07 -6.18 -11.65
CA SER A 78 -5.37 -6.84 -11.87
C SER A 78 -5.56 -8.06 -10.95
N THR A 79 -4.51 -8.87 -10.82
CA THR A 79 -4.52 -10.05 -9.94
C THR A 79 -4.68 -9.63 -8.48
N PHE A 80 -3.93 -8.61 -8.05
CA PHE A 80 -4.03 -8.02 -6.73
C PHE A 80 -5.44 -7.46 -6.45
N ASP A 81 -6.01 -6.67 -7.35
CA ASP A 81 -7.35 -6.10 -7.16
C ASP A 81 -8.42 -7.18 -7.05
N THR A 82 -8.32 -8.25 -7.85
CA THR A 82 -9.20 -9.41 -7.78
C THR A 82 -9.11 -10.09 -6.40
N LYS A 83 -7.89 -10.40 -5.95
CA LYS A 83 -7.66 -11.06 -4.66
C LYS A 83 -8.01 -10.18 -3.47
N ARG A 84 -7.80 -8.87 -3.57
CA ARG A 84 -8.22 -7.91 -2.55
C ARG A 84 -9.74 -7.88 -2.46
N LYS A 85 -10.44 -7.84 -3.59
CA LYS A 85 -11.91 -7.83 -3.62
C LYS A 85 -12.50 -9.09 -3.01
N GLU A 86 -11.95 -10.27 -3.34
CA GLU A 86 -12.31 -11.54 -2.71
C GLU A 86 -12.14 -11.46 -1.18
N MET A 87 -10.96 -11.03 -0.70
CA MET A 87 -10.69 -10.87 0.73
C MET A 87 -11.69 -9.91 1.40
N MET A 88 -11.97 -8.75 0.80
CA MET A 88 -12.90 -7.77 1.37
C MET A 88 -14.32 -8.33 1.52
N VAL A 89 -14.80 -9.08 0.51
CA VAL A 89 -16.12 -9.74 0.56
C VAL A 89 -16.19 -10.78 1.68
N ASP A 90 -15.09 -11.48 1.96
CA ASP A 90 -15.04 -12.44 3.05
C ASP A 90 -14.95 -11.76 4.41
N LEU A 91 -14.22 -10.64 4.52
CA LEU A 91 -14.15 -9.83 5.73
C LEU A 91 -15.51 -9.21 6.10
N GLU A 92 -16.33 -8.82 5.13
CA GLU A 92 -17.69 -8.31 5.37
C GLU A 92 -18.61 -9.32 6.06
N LYS A 93 -18.30 -10.63 5.97
CA LYS A 93 -19.08 -11.70 6.59
C LYS A 93 -18.59 -12.04 8.00
N VAL A 94 -17.45 -11.50 8.43
CA VAL A 94 -16.85 -11.79 9.73
C VAL A 94 -17.69 -11.15 10.83
N ASP A 95 -18.02 -11.93 11.86
CA ASP A 95 -18.75 -11.42 13.01
C ASP A 95 -17.88 -10.43 13.81
N GLY A 96 -18.41 -9.23 14.07
CA GLY A 96 -17.66 -8.14 14.69
C GLY A 96 -16.78 -7.33 13.72
N CYS A 97 -16.93 -7.49 12.41
CA CYS A 97 -16.29 -6.62 11.44
C CYS A 97 -16.88 -5.20 11.54
N ASP A 98 -16.08 -4.25 12.06
CA ASP A 98 -16.37 -2.82 12.04
C ASP A 98 -15.47 -2.15 11.00
N THR A 99 -16.06 -1.35 10.11
CA THR A 99 -15.31 -0.57 9.10
C THR A 99 -14.29 0.38 9.74
N LYS A 100 -14.46 0.73 11.01
CA LYS A 100 -13.50 1.53 11.76
C LYS A 100 -12.14 0.87 11.92
N ILE A 101 -12.03 -0.45 11.78
CA ILE A 101 -10.73 -1.14 11.83
C ILE A 101 -9.78 -0.61 10.75
N TRP A 102 -10.29 -0.14 9.61
CA TRP A 102 -9.47 0.37 8.51
C TRP A 102 -8.83 1.74 8.78
N TYR A 103 -9.17 2.39 9.90
CA TYR A 103 -8.40 3.55 10.38
C TYR A 103 -7.14 3.13 11.13
N GLU A 104 -6.96 1.84 11.44
CA GLU A 104 -5.74 1.35 12.05
C GLU A 104 -4.55 1.61 11.16
N THR A 105 -3.57 2.29 11.74
CA THR A 105 -2.44 2.83 11.00
C THR A 105 -1.45 1.76 10.55
N GLY A 106 -1.52 0.58 11.18
CA GLY A 106 -0.77 -0.60 10.76
C GLY A 106 -1.44 -1.38 9.62
N LEU A 107 -2.71 -1.10 9.30
CA LEU A 107 -3.43 -1.73 8.19
C LEU A 107 -3.31 -0.86 6.93
N TRP A 108 -3.03 -1.49 5.79
CA TRP A 108 -2.77 -0.78 4.55
C TRP A 108 -4.06 -0.68 3.74
N VAL A 109 -4.48 0.54 3.42
CA VAL A 109 -5.69 0.82 2.64
C VAL A 109 -5.31 1.39 1.29
N VAL A 110 -5.75 0.74 0.21
CA VAL A 110 -5.53 1.22 -1.16
C VAL A 110 -6.43 2.44 -1.42
N PRO A 111 -5.89 3.56 -1.93
CA PRO A 111 -6.71 4.72 -2.29
C PRO A 111 -7.70 4.35 -3.41
N GLN A 112 -8.91 4.91 -3.30
CA GLN A 112 -9.92 4.76 -4.36
C GLN A 112 -9.46 5.44 -5.66
N ASP A 113 -8.83 6.61 -5.53
CA ASP A 113 -8.34 7.42 -6.65
C ASP A 113 -6.82 7.60 -6.53
N PRO A 114 -6.00 6.64 -7.01
CA PRO A 114 -4.54 6.78 -7.01
C PRO A 114 -4.10 7.86 -8.01
N CYS A 115 -3.05 8.59 -7.67
CA CYS A 115 -2.41 9.51 -8.62
C CYS A 115 -1.58 8.70 -9.63
N TYR A 116 -1.89 8.83 -10.91
CA TYR A 116 -1.13 8.17 -11.96
C TYR A 116 0.21 8.86 -12.22
N TRP A 117 1.23 8.05 -12.51
CA TRP A 117 2.50 8.53 -13.02
C TRP A 117 2.32 9.06 -14.44
N ILE A 118 2.83 10.27 -14.67
CA ILE A 118 2.88 10.90 -15.98
C ILE A 118 4.33 10.81 -16.47
N THR A 119 4.52 10.16 -17.62
CA THR A 119 5.83 10.04 -18.26
C THR A 119 6.39 11.42 -18.61
N ARG A 120 7.71 11.60 -18.50
CA ARG A 120 8.38 12.82 -18.98
C ARG A 120 8.34 12.86 -20.51
N ASP A 121 8.50 14.07 -21.05
CA ASP A 121 8.59 14.30 -22.50
C ASP A 121 9.64 13.36 -23.13
N PRO A 122 9.23 12.45 -24.05
CA PRO A 122 10.14 11.54 -24.72
C PRO A 122 11.30 12.24 -25.45
N ALA A 123 11.12 13.48 -25.92
CA ALA A 123 12.16 14.25 -26.60
C ALA A 123 13.37 14.55 -25.69
N LEU A 124 13.20 14.48 -24.38
CA LEU A 124 14.27 14.67 -23.40
C LEU A 124 15.18 13.44 -23.26
N ASN A 125 14.83 12.28 -23.85
CA ASN A 125 15.60 11.03 -23.81
C ASN A 125 16.04 10.61 -22.40
N ILE A 126 15.21 10.87 -21.39
CA ILE A 126 15.50 10.48 -20.00
C ILE A 126 15.14 9.00 -19.83
N ALA A 127 16.11 8.19 -19.41
CA ALA A 127 15.90 6.78 -19.12
C ALA A 127 14.83 6.60 -18.02
N LEU A 128 14.01 5.56 -18.15
CA LEU A 128 12.92 5.24 -17.23
C LEU A 128 13.38 5.21 -15.74
N PRO A 129 14.49 4.55 -15.36
CA PRO A 129 15.02 4.61 -14.00
C PRO A 129 15.24 6.02 -13.46
N SER A 130 15.77 6.93 -14.29
CA SER A 130 16.03 8.32 -13.91
C SER A 130 14.75 9.13 -13.74
N GLN A 131 13.72 8.84 -14.55
CA GLN A 131 12.41 9.47 -14.38
C GLN A 131 11.78 9.08 -13.04
N LEU A 132 11.83 7.80 -12.68
CA LEU A 132 11.29 7.28 -11.42
C LEU A 132 12.01 7.90 -10.21
N ALA A 133 13.33 7.91 -10.21
CA ALA A 133 14.12 8.52 -9.13
C ALA A 133 13.79 10.01 -8.93
N THR A 134 13.61 10.76 -10.02
CA THR A 134 13.26 12.20 -9.94
C THR A 134 11.87 12.42 -9.33
N VAL A 135 10.90 11.56 -9.66
CA VAL A 135 9.53 11.64 -9.09
C VAL A 135 9.56 11.39 -7.59
N ASP A 136 10.33 10.39 -7.15
CA ASP A 136 10.50 10.09 -5.73
C ASP A 136 11.12 11.27 -4.95
N GLU A 137 12.10 11.96 -5.54
CA GLU A 137 12.78 13.11 -4.92
C GLU A 137 11.91 14.37 -4.83
N LEU A 138 11.31 14.78 -5.94
CA LEU A 138 10.64 16.08 -6.05
C LEU A 138 9.41 16.19 -5.15
N GLU A 139 8.92 15.04 -4.71
CA GLU A 139 7.50 14.94 -4.47
C GLU A 139 7.25 13.93 -3.32
N CYS A 140 8.18 13.86 -2.36
CA CYS A 140 8.10 13.05 -1.13
C CYS A 140 6.83 13.25 -0.25
N ALA A 141 5.95 14.21 -0.57
CA ALA A 141 4.75 14.54 0.18
C ALA A 141 3.54 13.67 -0.19
N ARG A 142 3.31 13.30 -1.45
CA ARG A 142 2.23 12.32 -1.75
C ARG A 142 2.63 10.85 -1.47
N THR A 143 3.83 10.57 -0.95
CA THR A 143 4.14 9.29 -0.24
C THR A 143 3.68 9.31 1.22
N GLN A 144 3.01 10.39 1.68
CA GLN A 144 2.60 10.55 3.08
C GLN A 144 1.65 9.46 3.61
N ARG A 145 0.85 8.81 2.76
CA ARG A 145 0.07 7.62 3.17
C ARG A 145 0.93 6.38 3.41
N ALA A 146 2.19 6.40 2.97
CA ALA A 146 3.14 5.31 3.14
C ALA A 146 4.31 5.62 4.09
N THR A 147 4.60 6.90 4.35
CA THR A 147 5.66 7.32 5.26
C THR A 147 5.09 7.86 6.57
N ARG A 148 5.25 7.06 7.63
CA ARG A 148 4.98 7.45 9.02
C ARG A 148 5.97 8.54 9.43
N ARG A 149 5.50 9.78 9.63
CA ARG A 149 6.35 10.84 10.22
C ARG A 149 6.06 11.09 11.70
N ALA A 150 4.79 10.98 12.14
CA ALA A 150 4.38 11.06 13.56
C ALA A 150 2.88 10.72 13.74
N ASP A 151 2.45 10.50 14.99
CA ASP A 151 1.05 10.17 15.31
C ASP A 151 0.06 11.24 14.86
N ASN A 152 0.46 12.52 14.99
CA ASN A 152 -0.33 13.66 14.55
C ASN A 152 -0.71 13.64 13.05
N ALA A 153 0.08 12.99 12.19
CA ALA A 153 -0.16 12.97 10.75
C ALA A 153 -1.40 12.14 10.38
N PHE A 154 -1.71 11.09 11.13
CA PHE A 154 -2.90 10.26 10.89
C PHE A 154 -4.07 10.60 11.79
N LEU A 155 -3.84 11.17 12.99
CA LEU A 155 -4.94 11.58 13.87
C LEU A 155 -5.88 12.59 13.20
N ASN A 156 -5.36 13.42 12.28
CA ASN A 156 -6.17 14.33 11.47
C ASN A 156 -7.08 13.64 10.44
N LEU A 157 -6.81 12.36 10.13
CA LEU A 157 -7.56 11.57 9.15
C LEU A 157 -8.57 10.61 9.81
N ALA A 158 -8.38 10.31 11.10
CA ALA A 158 -9.25 9.41 11.84
C ALA A 158 -10.50 10.16 12.37
N PRO A 159 -11.66 9.48 12.45
CA PRO A 159 -12.82 9.99 13.17
C PRO A 159 -12.46 10.43 14.58
N VAL A 160 -13.06 11.54 15.02
CA VAL A 160 -12.76 12.15 16.32
C VAL A 160 -13.00 11.14 17.46
N GLU A 161 -13.96 10.24 17.31
CA GLU A 161 -14.27 9.18 18.27
C GLU A 161 -13.11 8.21 18.46
N LEU A 162 -12.37 7.88 17.39
CA LEU A 162 -11.20 6.99 17.46
C LEU A 162 -10.00 7.72 18.07
N THR A 163 -9.83 9.01 17.78
CA THR A 163 -8.73 9.79 18.38
C THR A 163 -8.78 9.86 19.90
N ARG A 164 -9.98 9.72 20.50
CA ARG A 164 -10.17 9.66 21.96
C ARG A 164 -9.80 8.30 22.57
N GLN A 165 -9.68 7.27 21.74
CA GLN A 165 -9.35 5.88 22.11
C GLN A 165 -7.90 5.54 21.80
N LEU A 166 -7.04 6.57 21.65
CA LEU A 166 -5.64 6.37 21.32
C LEU A 166 -4.94 5.56 22.41
N LEU A 167 -4.41 4.40 22.03
CA LEU A 167 -3.63 3.57 22.93
C LEU A 167 -2.31 4.24 23.28
N ASN A 168 -1.91 4.11 24.54
CA ASN A 168 -0.60 4.52 25.01
C ASN A 168 0.49 3.50 24.62
N ASN A 169 1.77 3.86 24.79
CA ASN A 169 2.89 3.01 24.33
C ASN A 169 2.90 1.61 24.97
N GLN A 170 2.47 1.48 26.22
CA GLN A 170 2.41 0.18 26.90
C GLN A 170 1.28 -0.69 26.32
N GLU A 171 0.10 -0.13 26.10
CA GLU A 171 -1.04 -0.82 25.47
C GLU A 171 -0.70 -1.26 24.05
N ARG A 172 -0.09 -0.37 23.24
CA ARG A 172 0.35 -0.71 21.88
C ARG A 172 1.34 -1.86 21.85
N ALA A 173 2.26 -1.92 22.81
CA ALA A 173 3.24 -3.02 22.91
C ALA A 173 2.57 -4.39 23.16
N GLN A 174 1.36 -4.42 23.74
CA GLN A 174 0.57 -5.64 23.92
C GLN A 174 -0.27 -6.00 22.70
N ASN A 175 -0.37 -5.11 21.71
CA ASN A 175 -1.23 -5.28 20.54
C ASN A 175 -0.43 -5.28 19.23
N PRO A 176 0.51 -6.23 19.02
CA PRO A 176 1.37 -6.24 17.85
C PRO A 176 0.62 -6.73 16.59
N LEU A 177 1.00 -6.18 15.45
CA LEU A 177 0.55 -6.60 14.12
C LEU A 177 1.67 -7.40 13.46
N VAL A 178 1.58 -8.72 13.58
CA VAL A 178 2.61 -9.65 13.09
C VAL A 178 2.00 -10.53 12.00
N PRO A 179 2.40 -10.37 10.73
CA PRO A 179 2.03 -11.33 9.69
C PRO A 179 2.76 -12.66 9.89
N ASP A 180 2.24 -13.72 9.28
CA ASP A 180 2.88 -15.03 9.25
C ASP A 180 4.26 -14.94 8.55
N PRO A 181 5.34 -15.44 9.18
CA PRO A 181 6.69 -15.41 8.61
C PRO A 181 6.82 -16.09 7.25
N SER A 182 5.93 -17.02 6.89
CA SER A 182 5.90 -17.65 5.57
C SER A 182 5.54 -16.70 4.42
N PHE A 183 5.09 -15.48 4.73
CA PHE A 183 4.91 -14.42 3.74
C PHE A 183 6.05 -13.40 3.73
N ASP A 184 7.05 -13.56 4.61
CA ASP A 184 8.25 -12.73 4.68
C ASP A 184 9.28 -13.18 3.63
N HIS A 185 8.91 -13.00 2.36
CA HIS A 185 9.71 -13.47 1.22
C HIS A 185 9.92 -12.33 0.24
N ASN A 186 10.97 -11.53 0.48
CA ASN A 186 11.66 -10.55 -0.38
C ASN A 186 11.91 -9.24 0.37
N ASP A 187 13.18 -8.87 0.45
CA ASP A 187 13.64 -7.67 1.14
C ASP A 187 13.17 -6.41 0.40
N LEU A 188 13.22 -5.26 1.07
CA LEU A 188 12.93 -3.97 0.43
C LEU A 188 13.75 -3.79 -0.86
N GLU A 189 14.96 -4.34 -0.90
CA GLU A 189 15.84 -4.30 -2.06
C GLU A 189 15.30 -5.08 -3.26
N ASP A 190 14.64 -6.22 -3.06
CA ASP A 190 14.05 -6.99 -4.17
C ASP A 190 12.86 -6.26 -4.79
N VAL A 191 12.06 -5.59 -3.96
CA VAL A 191 10.96 -4.73 -4.43
C VAL A 191 11.52 -3.55 -5.21
N LEU A 192 12.57 -2.91 -4.72
CA LEU A 192 13.22 -1.79 -5.41
C LEU A 192 13.94 -2.23 -6.69
N ALA A 193 14.62 -3.37 -6.67
CA ALA A 193 15.32 -3.95 -7.81
C ALA A 193 14.35 -4.35 -8.93
N ALA A 194 13.15 -4.82 -8.58
CA ALA A 194 12.15 -5.17 -9.57
C ALA A 194 11.36 -3.97 -10.14
N LEU A 195 11.61 -2.75 -9.63
CA LEU A 195 11.07 -1.50 -10.17
C LEU A 195 11.97 -0.86 -11.23
N LEU A 196 13.22 -1.35 -11.37
CA LEU A 196 14.28 -0.89 -12.28
C LEU A 196 14.47 -1.86 -13.45
#